data_AF-A0A512BS69-F1
#
_entry.id   AF-A0A512BS69-F1
#
_cell.length_a   1.000
_cell.length_b   1.000
_cell.length_c   1.000
_cell.angle_alpha   90.00
_cell.angle_beta   90.00
_cell.angle_gamma   90.00
#
_symmetry.space_group_name_H-M   'P 1'
#
loop_
_entity.id
_entity.type
_entity.pdbx_description
1 polymer ?
#
loop_
_entity_poly.entity_id
_entity_poly.type
_entity_poly.pdbx_seq_one_letter_code
_entity_poly.pdbx_strand_id
1 'polypeptide(L)'
;MRNLLTASIAVLILTACEREDREYRANPVTAETEEKIALSPLSGGPSPPVERRSGIGQGYEENAFHVAQGKKLYVWFNCNGCHANGGGGSGPPLMDDRWTYGGQIENIVQTIREGRPNGMPSFRGKIPDDQIWQIAAYVRSMGRNVRKDVAPGRNDDMHPAPAEQRRPPGEVIDGGQISPSAQMPQ
;
A
#
# COMPACT_ATOMS: atom_id res chain seq x y z
N MET A 1 -44.56 -17.02 -12.78
CA MET A 1 -43.13 -17.30 -13.01
C MET A 1 -42.34 -16.06 -13.45
N ARG A 2 -42.77 -15.31 -14.49
CA ARG A 2 -42.09 -14.07 -14.94
C ARG A 2 -41.93 -12.99 -13.86
N ASN A 3 -42.95 -12.76 -13.03
CA ASN A 3 -42.90 -11.73 -11.98
C ASN A 3 -42.02 -12.11 -10.76
N LEU A 4 -41.82 -13.40 -10.52
CA LEU A 4 -40.94 -13.89 -9.45
C LEU A 4 -39.47 -13.72 -9.86
N LEU A 5 -39.15 -14.01 -11.13
CA LEU A 5 -37.80 -13.83 -11.66
C LEU A 5 -37.36 -12.36 -11.66
N THR A 6 -38.27 -11.44 -12.02
CA THR A 6 -37.99 -10.00 -12.01
C THR A 6 -37.78 -9.46 -10.59
N ALA A 7 -38.51 -9.98 -9.60
CA ALA A 7 -38.35 -9.58 -8.20
C ALA A 7 -37.00 -10.06 -7.65
N SER A 8 -36.58 -11.29 -7.96
CA SER A 8 -35.28 -11.83 -7.51
C SER A 8 -34.09 -11.07 -8.12
N ILE A 9 -34.17 -10.71 -9.40
CA ILE A 9 -33.13 -9.91 -10.06
C ILE A 9 -33.03 -8.50 -9.45
N ALA A 10 -34.16 -7.86 -9.15
CA ALA A 10 -34.18 -6.54 -8.53
C ALA A 10 -33.55 -6.56 -7.12
N VAL A 11 -33.84 -7.59 -6.32
CA VAL A 11 -33.24 -7.76 -4.98
C VAL A 11 -31.73 -7.97 -5.07
N LEU A 12 -31.25 -8.81 -6.01
CA LEU A 12 -29.82 -9.03 -6.22
C LEU A 12 -29.06 -7.75 -6.62
N ILE A 13 -29.66 -6.91 -7.46
CA ILE A 13 -29.05 -5.62 -7.88
C ILE A 13 -28.94 -4.65 -6.69
N LEU A 14 -29.97 -4.61 -5.83
CA LEU A 14 -29.97 -3.73 -4.65
C LEU A 14 -28.96 -4.17 -3.59
N THR A 15 -28.65 -5.46 -3.48
CA THR A 15 -27.66 -5.98 -2.53
C THR A 15 -26.23 -6.00 -3.07
N ALA A 16 -26.01 -5.86 -4.39
CA ALA A 16 -24.69 -5.98 -4.99
C ALA A 16 -23.88 -4.66 -5.05
N CYS A 17 -24.48 -3.53 -4.70
CA CYS A 17 -23.79 -2.23 -4.65
C CYS A 17 -23.28 -1.97 -3.23
N GLU A 18 -22.20 -2.63 -2.83
CA GLU A 18 -21.48 -2.26 -1.61
C GLU A 18 -20.74 -0.94 -1.87
N ARG A 19 -21.27 0.17 -1.34
CA ARG A 19 -20.67 1.49 -1.51
C ARG A 19 -19.52 1.62 -0.51
N GLU A 20 -18.31 1.83 -1.00
CA GLU A 20 -17.16 2.10 -0.13
C GLU A 20 -17.37 3.39 0.67
N ASP A 21 -17.16 3.30 1.98
CA ASP A 21 -17.20 4.46 2.86
C ASP A 21 -16.02 5.39 2.56
N ARG A 22 -16.36 6.64 2.24
CA ARG A 22 -15.41 7.73 1.99
C ARG A 22 -15.34 8.60 3.23
N GLU A 23 -14.81 8.05 4.30
CA GLU A 23 -14.60 8.83 5.52
C GLU A 23 -13.41 9.77 5.33
N TYR A 24 -13.70 11.06 5.27
CA TYR A 24 -12.66 12.07 5.41
C TYR A 24 -12.30 12.15 6.90
N ARG A 25 -11.14 11.59 7.25
CA ARG A 25 -10.68 11.58 8.64
C ARG A 25 -10.32 13.00 9.08
N ALA A 26 -11.20 13.63 9.85
CA ALA A 26 -10.98 14.96 10.43
C ALA A 26 -10.17 14.92 11.74
N ASN A 27 -10.06 13.75 12.38
CA ASN A 27 -9.39 13.60 13.68
C ASN A 27 -7.90 13.23 13.54
N PRO A 28 -7.00 13.87 14.32
CA PRO A 28 -5.58 13.54 14.33
C PRO A 28 -5.36 12.11 14.85
N VAL A 29 -4.41 11.39 14.24
CA VAL A 29 -4.06 9.99 14.54
C VAL A 29 -3.70 9.74 16.02
N THR A 30 -3.36 10.80 16.77
CA THR A 30 -3.16 10.71 18.22
C THR A 30 -4.35 10.09 18.97
N ALA A 31 -5.58 10.25 18.46
CA ALA A 31 -6.78 9.70 19.09
C ALA A 31 -7.00 8.19 18.81
N GLU A 32 -6.41 7.62 17.75
CA GLU A 32 -6.53 6.19 17.43
C GLU A 32 -5.33 5.35 17.86
N THR A 33 -4.20 6.02 18.11
CA THR A 33 -3.00 5.34 18.57
C THR A 33 -3.21 4.74 19.97
N GLU A 34 -4.20 5.21 20.73
CA GLU A 34 -4.45 4.83 22.13
C GLU A 34 -4.98 3.40 22.30
N GLU A 35 -5.73 2.82 21.35
CA GLU A 35 -6.37 1.50 21.55
C GLU A 35 -5.44 0.29 21.25
N LYS A 36 -4.20 0.53 20.81
CA LYS A 36 -3.25 -0.58 20.57
C LYS A 36 -1.80 -0.24 20.92
N ILE A 37 -1.59 0.59 21.94
CA ILE A 37 -0.28 0.71 22.59
C ILE A 37 -0.05 -0.53 23.47
N ALA A 38 0.17 -1.67 22.83
CA ALA A 38 1.03 -2.68 23.42
C ALA A 38 2.39 -2.00 23.59
N LEU A 39 2.70 -1.60 24.83
CA LEU A 39 3.93 -0.95 25.25
C LEU A 39 5.12 -1.76 24.73
N SER A 40 5.59 -1.41 23.53
CA SER A 40 6.83 -1.91 22.98
C SER A 40 7.95 -1.06 23.54
N PRO A 41 9.02 -1.66 24.06
CA PRO A 41 10.10 -0.91 24.68
C PRO A 41 10.69 0.05 23.64
N LEU A 42 10.89 1.31 24.05
CA LEU A 42 11.62 2.32 23.28
C LEU A 42 13.07 1.85 23.13
N SER A 43 13.33 1.05 22.10
CA SER A 43 14.68 0.71 21.69
C SER A 43 15.17 1.76 20.71
N GLY A 44 16.18 2.54 21.11
CA GLY A 44 16.87 3.48 20.25
C GLY A 44 17.67 2.72 19.20
N GLY A 45 17.08 2.52 18.02
CA GLY A 45 17.70 1.85 16.88
C GLY A 45 16.70 1.69 15.72
N PRO A 46 17.16 1.41 14.49
CA PRO A 46 16.26 1.09 13.39
C PRO A 46 15.40 -0.11 13.80
N SER A 47 14.08 0.08 13.89
CA SER A 47 13.17 -1.01 14.23
C SER A 47 13.25 -2.10 13.16
N PRO A 48 13.27 -3.38 13.54
CA PRO A 48 13.18 -4.46 12.56
C PRO A 48 11.86 -4.35 11.79
N PRO A 49 11.79 -4.86 10.55
CA PRO A 49 10.55 -4.92 9.79
C PRO A 49 9.41 -5.53 10.62
N VAL A 50 8.25 -4.89 10.59
CA VAL A 50 7.01 -5.43 11.15
C VAL A 50 6.56 -6.57 10.24
N GLU A 51 6.56 -7.78 10.79
CA GLU A 51 6.17 -9.00 10.06
C GLU A 51 4.67 -9.31 10.14
N ARG A 52 3.93 -8.69 11.07
CA ARG A 52 2.48 -8.91 11.26
C ARG A 52 1.67 -7.72 10.77
N ARG A 53 0.79 -7.94 9.78
CA ARG A 53 -0.17 -6.94 9.29
C ARG A 53 -1.11 -6.49 10.41
N SER A 54 -1.23 -5.19 10.61
CA SER A 54 -2.21 -4.61 11.53
C SER A 54 -3.57 -4.47 10.86
N GLY A 55 -4.66 -4.43 11.65
CA GLY A 55 -5.99 -4.17 11.10
C GLY A 55 -6.13 -2.79 10.45
N ILE A 56 -5.32 -1.82 10.88
CA ILE A 56 -5.28 -0.48 10.30
C ILE A 56 -4.81 -0.55 8.85
N GLY A 57 -3.66 -1.19 8.61
CA GLY A 57 -3.10 -1.32 7.27
C GLY A 57 -4.03 -2.04 6.29
N GLN A 58 -4.72 -3.08 6.77
CA GLN A 58 -5.71 -3.81 5.98
C GLN A 58 -6.85 -2.89 5.48
N GLY A 59 -7.37 -1.99 6.33
CA GLY A 59 -8.45 -1.07 5.95
C GLY A 59 -8.07 -0.13 4.79
N TYR A 60 -6.80 0.31 4.73
CA TYR A 60 -6.32 1.13 3.61
C TYR A 60 -6.08 0.32 2.33
N GLU A 61 -5.59 -0.92 2.45
CA GLU A 61 -5.34 -1.79 1.30
C GLU A 61 -6.60 -2.39 0.69
N GLU A 62 -7.72 -2.44 1.42
CA GLU A 62 -8.98 -3.05 0.96
C GLU A 62 -10.02 -2.05 0.45
N ASN A 63 -9.73 -0.75 0.55
CA ASN A 63 -10.65 0.33 0.19
C ASN A 63 -10.13 1.08 -1.06
N ALA A 64 -10.86 1.02 -2.18
CA ALA A 64 -10.40 1.58 -3.45
C ALA A 64 -10.27 3.09 -3.41
N PHE A 65 -11.09 3.78 -2.61
CA PHE A 65 -10.92 5.21 -2.35
C PHE A 65 -9.53 5.51 -1.77
N HIS A 66 -9.08 4.80 -0.73
CA HIS A 66 -7.77 5.06 -0.12
C HIS A 66 -6.62 4.82 -1.10
N VAL A 67 -6.66 3.72 -1.86
CA VAL A 67 -5.63 3.42 -2.86
C VAL A 67 -5.64 4.44 -4.01
N ALA A 68 -6.83 4.90 -4.44
CA ALA A 68 -6.96 5.92 -5.48
C ALA A 68 -6.50 7.32 -5.01
N GLN A 69 -6.74 7.70 -3.76
CA GLN A 69 -6.16 8.93 -3.19
C GLN A 69 -4.65 8.82 -3.09
N GLY A 70 -4.15 7.67 -2.62
CA GLY A 70 -2.72 7.37 -2.56
C GLY A 70 -2.00 7.60 -3.89
N LYS A 71 -2.62 7.21 -5.01
CA LYS A 71 -2.09 7.47 -6.36
C LYS A 71 -1.88 8.95 -6.65
N LYS A 72 -2.85 9.80 -6.27
CA LYS A 72 -2.75 11.25 -6.47
C LYS A 72 -1.67 11.84 -5.58
N LEU A 73 -1.64 11.42 -4.31
CA LEU A 73 -0.69 11.90 -3.31
C LEU A 73 0.75 11.50 -3.65
N TYR A 74 0.96 10.30 -4.19
CA TYR A 74 2.25 9.84 -4.70
C TYR A 74 2.84 10.78 -5.77
N VAL A 75 1.98 11.33 -6.62
CA VAL A 75 2.39 12.34 -7.61
C VAL A 75 2.58 13.71 -6.96
N TRP A 76 1.62 14.12 -6.12
CA TRP A 76 1.61 15.42 -5.44
C TRP A 76 2.86 15.65 -4.60
N PHE A 77 3.30 14.65 -3.84
CA PHE A 77 4.49 14.70 -3.00
C PHE A 77 5.78 14.29 -3.74
N ASN A 78 5.73 14.23 -5.06
CA ASN A 78 6.88 13.95 -5.93
C ASN A 78 7.60 12.62 -5.63
N CYS A 79 6.88 11.60 -5.13
CA CYS A 79 7.45 10.27 -4.94
C CYS A 79 7.88 9.66 -6.28
N ASN A 80 7.12 9.97 -7.35
CA ASN A 80 7.46 9.55 -8.71
C ASN A 80 8.78 10.15 -9.24
N GLY A 81 9.23 11.29 -8.71
CA GLY A 81 10.49 11.89 -9.15
C GLY A 81 11.70 10.99 -8.90
N CYS A 82 11.65 10.17 -7.85
CA CYS A 82 12.72 9.23 -7.51
C CYS A 82 12.39 7.77 -7.86
N HIS A 83 11.13 7.37 -7.73
CA HIS A 83 10.69 5.98 -7.89
C HIS A 83 9.91 5.73 -9.19
N ALA A 84 9.83 6.73 -10.08
CA ALA A 84 9.03 6.72 -11.30
C ALA A 84 7.60 6.27 -10.99
N ASN A 85 6.98 5.46 -11.85
CA ASN A 85 5.66 4.89 -11.57
C ASN A 85 5.71 3.66 -10.64
N GLY A 86 6.82 3.43 -9.91
CA GLY A 86 7.11 2.27 -9.07
C GLY A 86 8.17 1.33 -9.67
N GLY A 87 8.74 1.68 -10.82
CA GLY A 87 9.78 0.92 -11.51
C GLY A 87 11.20 1.43 -11.28
N GLY A 88 11.41 2.24 -10.23
CA GLY A 88 12.73 2.71 -9.80
C GLY A 88 13.13 4.07 -10.37
N GLY A 89 14.42 4.37 -10.32
CA GLY A 89 15.02 5.64 -10.72
C GLY A 89 16.25 5.93 -9.87
N SER A 90 16.30 7.12 -9.27
CA SER A 90 17.27 7.38 -8.20
C SER A 90 16.93 6.64 -6.90
N GLY A 91 15.67 6.25 -6.72
CA GLY A 91 15.20 5.36 -5.65
C GLY A 91 15.00 3.92 -6.13
N PRO A 92 14.94 2.94 -5.20
CA PRO A 92 14.72 1.54 -5.54
C PRO A 92 13.35 1.31 -6.21
N PRO A 93 13.20 0.22 -6.99
CA PRO A 93 11.90 -0.21 -7.49
C PRO A 93 10.95 -0.54 -6.33
N LEU A 94 9.67 -0.25 -6.53
CA LEU A 94 8.60 -0.45 -5.54
C LEU A 94 7.60 -1.54 -5.97
N MET A 95 7.74 -2.04 -7.20
CA MET A 95 6.95 -3.14 -7.74
C MET A 95 7.56 -4.52 -7.47
N ASP A 96 8.81 -4.55 -7.03
CA ASP A 96 9.61 -5.76 -6.88
C ASP A 96 9.31 -6.46 -5.55
N ASP A 97 9.75 -7.72 -5.47
CA ASP A 97 9.63 -8.56 -4.28
C ASP A 97 10.76 -8.30 -3.26
N ARG A 98 11.79 -7.53 -3.63
CA ARG A 98 12.95 -7.25 -2.78
C ARG A 98 12.76 -5.97 -1.98
N TRP A 99 12.42 -6.12 -0.70
CA TRP A 99 12.24 -5.01 0.24
C TRP A 99 13.34 -4.99 1.31
N THR A 100 14.16 -3.94 1.33
CA THR A 100 15.23 -3.77 2.34
C THR A 100 14.68 -3.48 3.73
N TYR A 101 13.56 -2.75 3.82
CA TYR A 101 12.97 -2.30 5.09
C TYR A 101 11.64 -2.97 5.41
N GLY A 102 11.35 -4.10 4.75
CA GLY A 102 10.07 -4.81 4.86
C GLY A 102 9.01 -4.30 3.86
N GLY A 103 8.23 -5.23 3.32
CA GLY A 103 7.23 -4.95 2.29
C GLY A 103 5.81 -4.72 2.80
N GLN A 104 5.52 -5.00 4.08
CA GLN A 104 4.20 -4.76 4.67
C GLN A 104 3.86 -3.26 4.71
N ILE A 105 2.58 -2.92 4.69
CA ILE A 105 2.13 -1.52 4.63
C ILE A 105 2.63 -0.70 5.83
N GLU A 106 2.71 -1.29 7.02
CA GLU A 106 3.27 -0.65 8.22
C GLU A 106 4.73 -0.24 8.00
N ASN A 107 5.50 -1.11 7.34
CA ASN A 107 6.91 -0.84 7.04
C ASN A 107 7.07 0.29 6.02
N ILE A 108 6.18 0.34 5.03
CA ILE A 108 6.17 1.40 4.03
C ILE A 108 5.79 2.74 4.68
N VAL A 109 4.77 2.75 5.56
CA VAL A 109 4.39 3.94 6.33
C VAL A 109 5.55 4.45 7.16
N GLN A 110 6.25 3.57 7.89
CA GLN A 110 7.45 3.95 8.65
C GLN A 110 8.56 4.46 7.73
N THR A 111 8.75 3.86 6.56
CA THR A 111 9.76 4.29 5.59
C THR A 111 9.46 5.69 5.07
N ILE A 112 8.21 6.01 4.74
CA ILE A 112 7.80 7.34 4.29
C ILE A 112 7.90 8.36 5.43
N ARG A 113 7.40 8.01 6.62
CA ARG A 113 7.38 8.90 7.79
C ARG A 113 8.80 9.26 8.23
N GLU A 114 9.66 8.27 8.38
CA GLU A 114 11.01 8.42 8.92
C GLU A 114 12.06 8.76 7.87
N GLY A 115 11.78 8.50 6.59
CA GLY A 115 12.80 8.47 5.56
C GLY A 115 13.77 7.28 5.73
N ARG A 116 14.76 7.21 4.84
CA ARG A 116 15.83 6.22 4.88
C ARG A 116 17.18 6.84 4.47
N PRO A 117 18.31 6.31 4.96
CA PRO A 117 19.62 6.71 4.49
C PRO A 117 19.75 6.60 2.97
N ASN A 118 20.73 7.30 2.40
CA ASN A 118 21.01 7.31 0.96
C ASN A 118 19.94 7.98 0.09
N GLY A 119 19.30 9.03 0.59
CA GLY A 119 18.56 9.99 -0.25
C GLY A 119 17.05 9.95 -0.17
N MET A 120 16.44 9.09 0.67
CA MET A 120 15.00 9.13 0.91
C MET A 120 14.66 10.06 2.08
N PRO A 121 14.04 11.23 1.85
CA PRO A 121 13.76 12.20 2.91
C PRO A 121 12.67 11.71 3.87
N SER A 122 12.69 12.24 5.10
CA SER A 122 11.59 12.08 6.05
C SER A 122 10.42 13.00 5.69
N PHE A 123 9.21 12.44 5.71
CA PHE A 123 7.97 13.18 5.51
C PHE A 123 7.17 13.43 6.79
N ARG A 124 7.71 13.07 7.97
CA ARG A 124 7.10 13.38 9.25
C ARG A 124 6.78 14.86 9.36
N GLY A 125 5.54 15.18 9.73
CA GLY A 125 5.07 16.55 9.90
C GLY A 125 4.91 17.34 8.60
N LYS A 126 5.25 16.75 7.45
CA LYS A 126 5.05 17.33 6.11
C LYS A 126 3.82 16.75 5.42
N ILE A 127 3.58 15.45 5.63
CA ILE A 127 2.41 14.73 5.12
C ILE A 127 1.55 14.33 6.32
N PRO A 128 0.23 14.62 6.32
CA PRO A 128 -0.70 14.09 7.32
C PRO A 128 -0.67 12.57 7.35
N ASP A 129 -0.79 11.97 8.52
CA ASP A 129 -0.50 10.54 8.64
C ASP A 129 -1.47 9.65 7.85
N ASP A 130 -2.75 10.01 7.80
CA ASP A 130 -3.75 9.35 6.95
C ASP A 130 -3.33 9.33 5.47
N GLN A 131 -2.71 10.41 4.98
CA GLN A 131 -2.19 10.48 3.62
C GLN A 131 -0.95 9.60 3.43
N ILE A 132 -0.12 9.43 4.46
CA ILE A 132 1.00 8.48 4.43
C ILE A 132 0.47 7.05 4.27
N TRP A 133 -0.57 6.68 5.00
CA TRP A 133 -1.24 5.38 4.86
C TRP A 133 -1.84 5.18 3.46
N GLN A 134 -2.50 6.19 2.90
CA GLN A 134 -3.03 6.14 1.54
C GLN A 134 -1.92 5.95 0.50
N ILE A 135 -0.82 6.71 0.61
CA ILE A 135 0.36 6.54 -0.27
C ILE A 135 0.92 5.11 -0.13
N ALA A 136 1.07 4.61 1.08
CA ALA A 136 1.59 3.28 1.33
C ALA A 136 0.69 2.19 0.71
N ALA A 137 -0.63 2.31 0.84
CA ALA A 137 -1.58 1.40 0.19
C ALA A 137 -1.48 1.44 -1.35
N TYR A 138 -1.29 2.63 -1.93
CA TYR A 138 -1.02 2.73 -3.36
C TYR A 138 0.29 2.05 -3.76
N VAL A 139 1.38 2.22 -3.01
CA VAL A 139 2.65 1.52 -3.26
C VAL A 139 2.45 0.00 -3.22
N ARG A 140 1.68 -0.53 -2.26
CA ARG A 140 1.34 -1.96 -2.20
C ARG A 140 0.60 -2.44 -3.46
N SER A 141 -0.31 -1.62 -3.99
CA SER A 141 -1.02 -1.94 -5.23
C SER A 141 -0.09 -2.06 -6.45
N MET A 142 1.07 -1.38 -6.45
CA MET A 142 2.06 -1.47 -7.53
C MET A 142 2.71 -2.86 -7.62
N GLY A 143 2.89 -3.55 -6.50
CA GLY A 143 3.40 -4.93 -6.46
C GLY A 143 2.33 -6.01 -6.69
N ARG A 144 1.09 -5.63 -7.02
CA ARG A 144 -0.09 -6.53 -7.01
C ARG A 144 -0.37 -7.15 -5.64
N ASN A 145 -0.04 -6.43 -4.56
CA ASN A 145 -0.29 -6.88 -3.19
C ASN A 145 -1.66 -6.42 -2.64
N VAL A 146 -2.50 -5.90 -3.52
CA VAL A 146 -3.86 -5.42 -3.24
C VAL A 146 -4.82 -6.10 -4.22
N ARG A 147 -6.07 -6.32 -3.80
CA ARG A 147 -7.11 -6.93 -4.63
C ARG A 147 -7.32 -6.11 -5.92
N LYS A 148 -7.61 -6.80 -7.02
CA LYS A 148 -7.68 -6.16 -8.35
C LYS A 148 -8.81 -5.13 -8.47
N ASP A 149 -9.92 -5.36 -7.79
CA ASP A 149 -11.07 -4.45 -7.74
C ASP A 149 -10.82 -3.20 -6.88
N VAL A 150 -9.83 -3.27 -5.99
CA VAL A 150 -9.40 -2.16 -5.13
C VAL A 150 -8.28 -1.34 -5.78
N ALA A 151 -7.39 -2.00 -6.52
CA ALA A 151 -6.26 -1.35 -7.16
C ALA A 151 -6.71 -0.33 -8.23
N PRO A 152 -6.21 0.92 -8.19
CA PRO A 152 -6.51 1.90 -9.23
C PRO A 152 -5.92 1.45 -10.56
N GLY A 153 -6.57 1.80 -11.67
CA GLY A 153 -6.01 1.61 -13.01
C GLY A 153 -4.61 2.21 -13.08
N ARG A 154 -3.64 1.45 -13.58
CA ARG A 154 -2.25 1.90 -13.71
C ARG A 154 -2.11 2.64 -15.03
N ASN A 155 -1.31 3.70 -15.05
CA ASN A 155 -1.05 4.44 -16.30
C ASN A 155 0.12 3.81 -17.08
N ASP A 156 0.59 2.64 -16.66
CA ASP A 156 1.77 1.98 -17.23
C ASP A 156 1.44 1.29 -18.56
N ASP A 157 0.17 1.25 -18.95
CA ASP A 157 -0.26 0.83 -20.28
C ASP A 157 0.27 1.80 -21.37
N MET A 158 0.76 2.99 -20.97
CA MET A 158 1.52 3.91 -21.83
C MET A 158 3.01 3.55 -21.97
N HIS A 159 3.49 2.54 -21.24
CA HIS A 159 4.83 1.98 -21.38
C HIS A 159 4.70 0.52 -21.90
N PRO A 160 4.97 0.26 -23.19
CA PRO A 160 4.58 -0.98 -23.86
C PRO A 160 5.31 -2.25 -23.39
N ALA A 161 6.29 -2.13 -22.49
CA ALA A 161 6.92 -3.26 -21.83
C ALA A 161 6.38 -3.41 -20.40
N PRO A 162 5.98 -4.61 -19.97
CA PRO A 162 5.95 -4.92 -18.54
C PRO A 162 7.31 -4.51 -17.95
N ALA A 163 7.34 -3.85 -16.79
CA ALA A 163 8.62 -3.65 -16.12
C ALA A 163 9.33 -5.01 -16.07
N GLU A 164 10.59 -5.08 -16.49
CA GLU A 164 11.35 -6.35 -16.56
C GLU A 164 11.41 -7.07 -15.21
N GLN A 165 11.14 -6.33 -14.12
CA GLN A 165 11.09 -6.82 -12.74
C GLN A 165 9.66 -7.07 -12.22
N ARG A 166 8.64 -6.95 -13.09
CA ARG A 166 7.24 -7.16 -12.73
C ARG A 166 6.97 -8.64 -12.48
N ARG A 167 6.51 -8.94 -11.26
CA ARG A 167 6.05 -10.27 -10.86
C ARG A 167 5.01 -10.88 -11.81
N PRO A 168 5.13 -12.17 -12.18
CA PRO A 168 4.09 -12.88 -12.91
C PRO A 168 2.79 -12.96 -12.07
N PRO A 169 1.60 -12.88 -12.69
CA PRO A 169 0.33 -12.89 -11.95
C PRO A 169 0.09 -14.22 -11.22
N GLY A 170 -0.28 -14.18 -9.93
CA GLY A 170 -0.91 -15.32 -9.25
C GLY A 170 -0.17 -15.91 -8.05
N GLU A 171 1.07 -15.52 -7.77
CA GLU A 171 1.74 -15.96 -6.55
C GLU A 171 1.22 -15.12 -5.36
N VAL A 172 1.07 -15.64 -4.16
CA VAL A 172 0.70 -14.83 -2.98
C VAL A 172 1.75 -15.16 -1.94
N ILE A 173 2.58 -14.17 -1.59
CA ILE A 173 3.57 -14.37 -0.53
C ILE A 173 2.91 -14.13 0.81
N ASP A 174 2.65 -15.24 1.50
CA ASP A 174 2.51 -15.29 2.95
C ASP A 174 3.79 -14.71 3.58
N GLY A 175 3.63 -13.92 4.64
CA GLY A 175 4.64 -13.00 5.16
C GLY A 175 6.04 -13.59 5.33
N GLY A 176 7.06 -12.85 4.89
CA GLY A 176 8.37 -12.88 5.56
C GLY A 176 9.36 -14.00 5.21
N GLN A 177 9.38 -14.52 3.98
CA GLN A 177 10.51 -15.36 3.54
C GLN A 177 11.21 -14.72 2.33
N ILE A 178 12.44 -14.26 2.60
CA ILE A 178 13.45 -13.93 1.58
C ILE A 178 13.57 -15.10 0.62
N SER A 179 13.30 -14.86 -0.67
CA SER A 179 13.51 -15.85 -1.71
C SER A 179 14.98 -16.32 -1.69
N PRO A 180 15.29 -17.63 -1.86
CA PRO A 180 16.66 -18.18 -1.78
C PRO A 180 17.68 -17.48 -2.71
N SER A 181 17.18 -16.75 -3.71
CA SER A 181 17.95 -15.91 -4.63
C SER A 181 18.61 -14.69 -3.97
N ALA A 182 18.34 -14.40 -2.69
CA ALA A 182 18.94 -13.29 -1.93
C ALA A 182 20.35 -13.59 -1.39
N GLN A 183 20.90 -14.79 -1.61
CA GLN A 183 22.28 -15.07 -1.27
C GLN A 183 23.22 -14.50 -2.35
N MET A 184 23.80 -13.33 -2.08
CA MET A 184 24.93 -12.85 -2.88
C MET A 184 26.11 -13.82 -2.70
N PRO A 185 26.82 -14.24 -3.76
CA PRO A 185 28.13 -14.84 -3.60
C PRO A 185 29.07 -13.77 -2.98
N GLN A 186 29.91 -14.23 -2.04
CA GLN A 186 30.94 -13.44 -1.36
C GLN A 186 31.92 -12.81 -2.34
#